data_AF-A0A8X6G1J0-F1
#
_entry.id   AF-A0A8X6G1J0-F1
#
_cell.length_a   1.000
_cell.length_b   1.000
_cell.length_c   1.000
_cell.angle_alpha   90.00
_cell.angle_beta   90.00
_cell.angle_gamma   90.00
#
_symmetry.space_group_name_H-M   'P 1'
#
loop_
_entity.id
_entity.type
_entity.pdbx_description
1 polymer ?
#
loop_
_entity_poly.entity_id
_entity_poly.type
_entity_poly.pdbx_seq_one_letter_code
_entity_poly.pdbx_strand_id
1 'polypeptide(L)'
;MSFAMRTAQLGKTGWAEVDLAARREIKNILSLPSNASNHYIHGNRKLGCCGLPSAAQDSDFYLVDSAFKLLTSKDEEVALQALGQLTRTVSHRLGRSPSDGDLGSFLSGCMEGEFAGSTNQLSNTWTLARKASDRQQVTWSFTNSQPSIAFGDENITSLSLSPPRGGR
;
A
#
# COMPACT_ATOMS: atom_id res chain seq x y z
N MET A 1 4.90 -10.81 -12.43
CA MET A 1 5.67 -9.82 -11.63
C MET A 1 5.11 -9.56 -10.23
N SER A 2 3.88 -9.95 -9.88
CA SER A 2 3.26 -9.58 -8.59
C SER A 2 3.96 -10.16 -7.35
N PHE A 3 4.53 -11.37 -7.43
CA PHE A 3 5.17 -12.00 -6.26
C PHE A 3 6.32 -11.15 -5.69
N ALA A 4 7.30 -10.77 -6.53
CA ALA A 4 8.46 -9.99 -6.12
C ALA A 4 8.09 -8.62 -5.52
N MET A 5 7.02 -7.99 -6.05
CA MET A 5 6.47 -6.73 -5.54
C MET A 5 5.78 -6.91 -4.19
N ARG A 6 4.96 -7.96 -4.03
CA ARG A 6 4.27 -8.27 -2.76
C ARG A 6 5.23 -8.63 -1.63
N THR A 7 6.34 -9.30 -1.96
CA THR A 7 7.37 -9.68 -0.99
C THR A 7 8.43 -8.60 -0.77
N ALA A 8 8.30 -7.43 -1.41
CA ALA A 8 9.27 -6.33 -1.32
C ALA A 8 10.73 -6.74 -1.62
N GLN A 9 10.95 -7.71 -2.52
CA GLN A 9 12.30 -8.20 -2.85
C GLN A 9 13.19 -7.11 -3.43
N LEU A 10 12.58 -6.20 -4.18
CA LEU A 10 13.19 -4.97 -4.66
C LEU A 10 12.44 -3.79 -4.02
N GLY A 11 13.20 -2.80 -3.53
CA GLY A 11 12.62 -1.54 -3.07
C GLY A 11 12.06 -0.72 -4.24
N LYS A 12 11.28 0.32 -3.91
CA LYS A 12 10.69 1.24 -4.91
C LYS A 12 11.73 1.83 -5.88
N THR A 13 12.93 2.14 -5.39
CA THR A 13 14.04 2.66 -6.22
C THR A 13 14.45 1.66 -7.29
N GLY A 14 14.57 0.37 -6.94
CA GLY A 14 14.89 -0.68 -7.91
C GLY A 14 13.80 -0.82 -8.98
N TRP A 15 12.52 -0.74 -8.59
CA TRP A 15 11.43 -0.72 -9.58
C TRP A 15 11.42 0.54 -10.45
N ALA A 16 11.83 1.68 -9.92
CA ALA A 16 11.95 2.92 -10.69
C ALA A 16 13.09 2.87 -11.72
N GLU A 17 14.17 2.15 -11.44
CA GLU A 17 15.25 1.88 -12.40
C GLU A 17 14.77 0.97 -13.55
N VAL A 18 13.99 -0.06 -13.22
CA VAL A 18 13.34 -0.91 -14.23
C VAL A 18 12.42 -0.07 -15.12
N ASP A 19 11.58 0.78 -14.53
CA ASP A 19 10.72 1.70 -15.27
C ASP A 19 11.54 2.66 -16.15
N LEU A 20 12.69 3.16 -15.66
CA LEU A 20 13.58 4.03 -16.43
C LEU A 20 14.16 3.34 -17.65
N ALA A 21 14.66 2.10 -17.49
CA ALA A 21 15.17 1.30 -18.58
C ALA A 21 14.09 0.98 -19.62
N ALA A 22 12.93 0.50 -19.16
CA ALA A 22 11.80 0.18 -20.02
C ALA A 22 11.31 1.40 -20.81
N ARG A 23 11.20 2.56 -20.15
CA ARG A 23 10.73 3.80 -20.77
C ARG A 23 11.60 4.24 -21.95
N ARG A 24 12.91 4.09 -21.83
CA ARG A 24 13.83 4.43 -22.92
C ARG A 24 13.54 3.59 -24.16
N GLU A 25 13.38 2.29 -23.98
CA GLU A 25 13.08 1.38 -25.10
C GLU A 25 11.68 1.61 -25.67
N ILE A 26 10.68 1.88 -24.82
CA ILE A 26 9.33 2.24 -25.27
C ILE A 26 9.36 3.49 -26.15
N LYS A 27 10.09 4.53 -25.74
CA LYS A 27 10.24 5.75 -26.54
C LYS A 27 10.88 5.46 -27.90
N ASN A 28 11.92 4.62 -27.93
CA ASN A 28 12.56 4.21 -29.18
C ASN A 28 11.60 3.45 -30.10
N ILE A 29 10.87 2.46 -29.57
CA ILE A 29 9.91 1.64 -30.33
C ILE A 29 8.79 2.50 -30.92
N LEU A 30 8.28 3.45 -30.13
CA LEU A 30 7.21 4.36 -30.55
C LEU A 30 7.72 5.57 -31.35
N SER A 31 9.02 5.65 -31.63
CA SER A 31 9.66 6.79 -32.31
C SER A 31 9.35 8.14 -31.64
N LEU A 32 9.24 8.15 -30.32
CA LEU A 32 8.97 9.34 -29.53
C LEU A 32 10.26 10.13 -29.29
N PRO A 33 10.19 11.48 -29.24
CA PRO A 33 11.34 12.27 -28.87
C PRO A 33 11.74 11.99 -27.41
N SER A 34 13.01 12.20 -27.08
CA SER A 34 13.56 11.92 -25.74
C SER A 34 12.84 12.68 -24.63
N ASN A 35 12.37 13.90 -24.93
CA ASN A 35 11.60 14.77 -24.05
C ASN A 35 10.09 14.46 -24.00
N ALA A 36 9.61 13.42 -24.68
CA ALA A 36 8.20 13.03 -24.62
C ALA A 36 7.75 12.79 -23.17
N SER A 37 6.55 13.28 -22.84
CA SER A 37 6.01 13.22 -21.48
C SER A 37 5.83 11.79 -21.00
N ASN A 38 6.25 11.51 -19.76
CA ASN A 38 6.02 10.21 -19.13
C ASN A 38 4.52 9.94 -18.92
N HIS A 39 3.70 10.99 -18.82
CA HIS A 39 2.24 10.85 -18.75
C HIS A 39 1.67 10.25 -20.05
N TYR A 40 2.29 10.50 -21.20
CA TYR A 40 1.85 9.86 -22.44
C TYR A 40 2.03 8.33 -22.37
N ILE A 41 3.08 7.86 -21.71
CA ILE A 41 3.41 6.44 -21.59
C ILE A 41 2.51 5.76 -20.54
N HIS A 42 2.40 6.35 -19.36
CA HIS A 42 1.71 5.73 -18.21
C HIS A 42 0.24 6.14 -18.05
N GLY A 43 -0.18 7.23 -18.71
CA GLY A 43 -1.52 7.80 -18.57
C GLY A 43 -2.62 6.93 -19.17
N ASN A 44 -3.86 7.26 -18.85
CA ASN A 44 -5.02 6.46 -19.24
C ASN A 44 -5.25 6.44 -20.76
N ARG A 45 -5.50 5.24 -21.32
CA ARG A 45 -5.84 5.04 -22.75
C ARG A 45 -7.05 5.86 -23.21
N LYS A 46 -8.02 6.10 -22.32
CA LYS A 46 -9.19 6.95 -22.62
C LYS A 46 -8.82 8.41 -22.93
N LEU A 47 -7.65 8.85 -22.50
CA LEU A 47 -7.11 10.19 -22.75
C LEU A 47 -6.10 10.21 -23.91
N GLY A 48 -6.04 9.13 -24.72
CA GLY A 48 -5.10 9.03 -25.85
C GLY A 48 -3.66 8.69 -25.46
N CYS A 49 -3.42 8.24 -24.22
CA CYS A 49 -2.11 7.78 -23.75
C CYS A 49 -1.92 6.26 -23.99
N CYS A 50 -0.71 5.74 -23.79
CA CYS A 50 -0.39 4.31 -24.00
C CYS A 50 -0.96 3.39 -22.90
N GLY A 51 -1.11 3.88 -21.67
CA GLY A 51 -1.61 3.10 -20.53
C GLY A 51 -0.68 1.99 -20.08
N LEU A 52 0.63 2.17 -20.20
CA LEU A 52 1.60 1.21 -19.69
C LEU A 52 1.77 1.37 -18.17
N PRO A 53 1.61 0.29 -17.38
CA PRO A 53 1.73 0.38 -15.93
C PRO A 53 3.15 0.79 -15.50
N SER A 54 3.26 1.50 -14.38
CA SER A 54 4.55 1.79 -13.74
C SER A 54 4.81 0.73 -12.68
N ALA A 55 5.91 -0.01 -12.82
CA ALA A 55 6.30 -1.03 -11.85
C ALA A 55 6.56 -0.42 -10.46
N ALA A 56 7.13 0.79 -10.40
CA ALA A 56 7.36 1.49 -9.14
C ALA A 56 6.05 1.86 -8.44
N GLN A 57 5.03 2.26 -9.20
CA GLN A 57 3.71 2.54 -8.65
C GLN A 57 2.98 1.26 -8.22
N ASP A 58 2.94 0.26 -9.10
CA ASP A 58 2.32 -1.04 -8.81
C ASP A 58 2.91 -1.70 -7.57
N SER A 59 4.23 -1.56 -7.36
CA SER A 59 4.89 -2.08 -6.16
C SER A 59 4.29 -1.51 -4.87
N ASP A 60 3.90 -0.23 -4.84
CA ASP A 60 3.27 0.38 -3.68
C ASP A 60 1.86 -0.20 -3.46
N PHE A 61 1.07 -0.34 -4.52
CA PHE A 61 -0.26 -0.94 -4.44
C PHE A 61 -0.21 -2.37 -3.92
N TYR A 62 0.76 -3.17 -4.37
CA TYR A 62 0.92 -4.54 -3.88
C TYR A 62 1.32 -4.62 -2.41
N LEU A 63 2.07 -3.65 -1.88
CA LEU A 63 2.41 -3.60 -0.45
C LEU A 63 1.19 -3.27 0.40
N VAL A 64 0.40 -2.29 -0.02
CA VAL A 64 -0.87 -1.91 0.63
C VAL A 64 -1.87 -3.08 0.59
N ASP A 65 -2.05 -3.69 -0.59
CA ASP A 65 -2.92 -4.85 -0.80
C ASP A 65 -2.52 -6.04 0.08
N SER A 66 -1.22 -6.34 0.17
CA SER A 66 -0.73 -7.45 0.98
C SER A 66 -0.97 -7.19 2.47
N ALA A 67 -0.70 -5.98 2.96
CA ALA A 67 -1.00 -5.61 4.34
C ALA A 67 -2.49 -5.70 4.66
N PHE A 68 -3.35 -5.23 3.74
CA PHE A 68 -4.80 -5.29 3.91
C PHE A 68 -5.29 -6.74 3.98
N LYS A 69 -4.80 -7.60 3.08
CA LYS A 69 -5.16 -9.03 3.06
C LYS A 69 -4.68 -9.80 4.28
N LEU A 70 -3.55 -9.43 4.86
CA LEU A 70 -3.10 -10.02 6.13
C LEU A 70 -4.06 -9.68 7.27
N LEU A 71 -4.50 -8.41 7.35
CA LEU A 71 -5.44 -7.96 8.38
C LEU A 71 -6.88 -8.42 8.15
N THR A 72 -7.27 -8.68 6.91
CA THR A 72 -8.61 -9.14 6.50
C THR A 72 -8.61 -10.61 6.07
N SER A 73 -7.62 -11.37 6.52
CA SER A 73 -7.51 -12.79 6.21
C SER A 73 -8.77 -13.53 6.67
N LYS A 74 -9.20 -14.52 5.89
CA LYS A 74 -10.30 -15.42 6.29
C LYS A 74 -9.90 -16.35 7.44
N ASP A 75 -8.60 -16.57 7.60
CA ASP A 75 -8.03 -17.30 8.72
C ASP A 75 -7.87 -16.33 9.91
N GLU A 76 -8.66 -16.57 10.95
CA GLU A 76 -8.72 -15.72 12.15
C GLU A 76 -7.38 -15.67 12.89
N GLU A 77 -6.63 -16.77 12.94
CA GLU A 77 -5.31 -16.82 13.59
C GLU A 77 -4.32 -15.94 12.83
N VAL A 78 -4.34 -15.99 11.51
CA VAL A 78 -3.49 -15.13 10.66
C VAL A 78 -3.85 -13.65 10.85
N ALA A 79 -5.15 -13.32 10.84
CA ALA A 79 -5.60 -11.96 11.03
C ALA A 79 -5.23 -11.41 12.43
N LEU A 80 -5.41 -12.22 13.48
CA LEU A 80 -5.08 -11.87 14.85
C LEU A 80 -3.57 -11.69 15.02
N GLN A 81 -2.76 -12.59 14.47
CA GLN A 81 -1.29 -12.47 14.50
C GLN A 81 -0.81 -11.23 13.73
N ALA A 82 -1.39 -10.96 12.56
CA ALA A 82 -1.07 -9.78 11.75
C ALA A 82 -1.38 -8.48 12.52
N LEU A 83 -2.57 -8.39 13.12
CA LEU A 83 -2.94 -7.27 13.97
C LEU A 83 -2.00 -7.14 15.17
N GLY A 84 -1.65 -8.24 15.84
CA GLY A 84 -0.70 -8.25 16.94
C GLY A 84 0.70 -7.75 16.54
N GLN A 85 1.18 -8.10 15.35
CA GLN A 85 2.45 -7.61 14.80
C GLN A 85 2.40 -6.11 14.47
N LEU A 86 1.28 -5.64 13.91
CA LEU A 86 1.06 -4.22 13.64
C LEU A 86 1.04 -3.43 14.96
N THR A 87 0.22 -3.85 15.91
CA THR A 87 0.11 -3.26 17.25
C THR A 87 1.46 -3.19 17.95
N ARG A 88 2.27 -4.25 17.90
CA ARG A 88 3.63 -4.24 18.45
C ARG A 88 4.54 -3.23 17.74
N THR A 89 4.46 -3.15 16.41
CA THR A 89 5.25 -2.19 15.62
C THR A 89 4.91 -0.75 15.97
N VAL A 90 3.62 -0.45 16.14
CA VAL A 90 3.15 0.89 16.51
C VAL A 90 3.46 1.18 17.98
N SER A 91 3.21 0.23 18.87
CA SER A 91 3.50 0.35 20.31
C SER A 91 4.97 0.66 20.58
N HIS A 92 5.89 -0.05 19.90
CA HIS A 92 7.33 0.20 20.02
C HIS A 92 7.71 1.62 19.59
N ARG A 93 6.97 2.23 18.66
CA ARG A 93 7.22 3.61 18.20
C ARG A 93 6.64 4.66 19.13
N LEU A 94 5.45 4.40 19.67
CA LEU A 94 4.75 5.33 20.56
C LEU A 94 5.20 5.22 22.03
N GLY A 95 5.82 4.10 22.42
CA GLY A 95 6.16 3.83 23.83
C GLY A 95 4.95 3.51 24.72
N ARG A 96 3.76 3.30 24.14
CA ARG A 96 2.50 2.99 24.83
C ARG A 96 1.67 1.98 24.05
N SER A 97 0.56 1.51 24.63
CA SER A 97 -0.42 0.70 23.89
C SER A 97 -1.14 1.59 22.87
N PRO A 98 -1.17 1.22 21.57
CA PRO A 98 -1.83 2.00 20.54
C PRO A 98 -3.35 1.78 20.56
N SER A 99 -4.09 2.82 20.18
CA SER A 99 -5.53 2.76 19.87
C SER A 99 -5.77 2.49 18.38
N ASP A 100 -7.00 2.14 18.01
CA ASP A 100 -7.40 1.98 16.61
C ASP A 100 -7.09 3.25 15.77
N GLY A 101 -7.24 4.44 16.35
CA GLY A 101 -6.87 5.70 15.71
C GLY A 101 -5.37 5.83 15.45
N ASP A 102 -4.53 5.35 16.38
CA ASP A 102 -3.07 5.35 16.21
C ASP A 102 -2.65 4.36 15.10
N LEU A 103 -3.30 3.20 15.00
CA LEU A 103 -3.04 2.21 13.95
C LEU A 103 -3.39 2.77 12.56
N GLY A 104 -4.55 3.41 12.44
CA GLY A 104 -5.00 4.06 11.21
C GLY A 104 -4.08 5.20 10.79
N SER A 105 -3.74 6.10 11.72
CA SER A 105 -2.82 7.22 11.48
C SER A 105 -1.43 6.73 11.04
N PHE A 106 -0.90 5.69 11.70
CA PHE A 106 0.37 5.08 11.33
C PHE A 106 0.33 4.51 9.91
N LEU A 107 -0.67 3.67 9.56
CA LEU A 107 -0.72 3.05 8.23
C LEU A 107 -1.07 4.04 7.12
N SER A 108 -1.73 5.16 7.42
CA SER A 108 -2.02 6.25 6.48
C SER A 108 -0.80 7.07 6.11
N GLY A 109 0.36 6.81 6.72
CA GLY A 109 1.59 7.54 6.40
C GLY A 109 1.94 8.68 7.34
N CYS A 110 1.16 8.95 8.40
CA CYS A 110 1.39 10.11 9.28
C CYS A 110 2.84 10.18 9.77
N MET A 111 3.54 11.28 9.46
CA MET A 111 4.95 11.54 9.83
C MET A 111 5.08 12.56 10.96
N GLU A 112 3.96 13.01 11.53
CA GLU A 112 3.95 14.08 12.52
C GLU A 112 3.98 13.54 13.97
N GLY A 113 4.37 14.40 14.91
CA GLY A 113 4.33 14.13 16.35
C GLY A 113 5.14 12.90 16.77
N GLU A 114 4.50 12.00 17.51
CA GLU A 114 5.09 10.76 18.06
C GLU A 114 5.65 9.83 16.97
N PHE A 115 5.28 10.03 15.70
CA PHE A 115 5.75 9.24 14.57
C PHE A 115 6.92 9.85 13.78
N ALA A 116 7.34 11.08 14.09
CA ALA A 116 8.36 11.85 13.34
C ALA A 116 9.80 11.36 13.57
N GLY A 117 10.09 10.74 14.71
CA GLY A 117 11.46 10.49 15.17
C GLY A 117 12.05 9.11 14.91
N SER A 118 11.25 8.09 14.57
CA SER A 118 11.73 6.71 14.50
C SER A 118 11.90 6.26 13.05
N THR A 119 13.11 6.43 12.50
CA THR A 119 13.53 5.64 11.33
C THR A 119 13.81 4.23 11.85
N ASN A 120 12.98 3.26 11.49
CA ASN A 120 13.29 1.87 11.80
C ASN A 120 14.56 1.49 11.02
N GLN A 121 15.56 0.97 11.74
CA GLN A 121 16.74 0.35 11.13
C GLN A 121 16.37 -0.88 10.29
N LEU A 122 15.23 -1.52 10.57
CA LEU A 122 14.75 -2.73 9.91
C LEU A 122 13.37 -2.51 9.29
N SER A 123 13.29 -2.74 7.98
CA SER A 123 12.05 -2.73 7.19
C SER A 123 11.20 -3.94 7.58
N ASN A 124 9.93 -3.71 7.91
CA ASN A 124 8.92 -4.76 8.01
C ASN A 124 7.70 -4.44 7.13
N THR A 125 6.81 -5.42 6.95
CA THR A 125 5.60 -5.30 6.12
C THR A 125 4.80 -4.03 6.43
N TRP A 126 4.63 -3.68 7.71
CA TRP A 126 3.84 -2.53 8.15
C TRP A 126 4.51 -1.19 7.86
N THR A 127 5.83 -1.10 8.04
CA THR A 127 6.59 0.11 7.68
C THR A 127 6.67 0.33 6.17
N LEU A 128 6.71 -0.76 5.39
CA LEU A 128 6.67 -0.70 3.94
C LEU A 128 5.28 -0.30 3.45
N ALA A 129 4.23 -0.88 4.02
CA ALA A 129 2.84 -0.49 3.76
C ALA A 129 2.59 0.97 4.12
N ARG A 130 3.00 1.45 5.31
CA ARG A 130 2.93 2.86 5.70
C ARG A 130 3.57 3.79 4.67
N LYS A 131 4.80 3.49 4.25
CA LYS A 131 5.52 4.28 3.24
C LYS A 131 4.83 4.24 1.88
N ALA A 132 4.22 3.12 1.50
CA ALA A 132 3.46 2.98 0.28
C ALA A 132 2.15 3.76 0.34
N SER A 133 1.42 3.69 1.45
CA SER A 133 0.19 4.45 1.70
C SER A 133 0.42 5.96 1.62
N ASP A 134 1.48 6.45 2.26
CA ASP A 134 1.88 7.87 2.18
C ASP A 134 2.06 8.32 0.72
N ARG A 135 2.82 7.56 -0.07
CA ARG A 135 3.07 7.90 -1.48
C ARG A 135 1.84 7.81 -2.37
N GLN A 136 0.94 6.87 -2.09
CA GLN A 136 -0.29 6.67 -2.86
C GLN A 136 -1.48 7.44 -2.27
N GLN A 137 -1.28 8.20 -1.19
CA GLN A 137 -2.34 8.94 -0.49
C GLN A 137 -3.53 8.04 -0.08
N VAL A 138 -3.20 6.84 0.40
CA VAL A 138 -4.18 5.85 0.88
C VAL A 138 -4.43 6.09 2.37
N THR A 139 -5.69 6.30 2.74
CA THR A 139 -6.08 6.50 4.13
C THR A 139 -6.56 5.18 4.75
N TRP A 140 -6.09 4.88 5.95
CA TRP A 140 -6.48 3.72 6.73
C TRP A 140 -7.29 4.14 7.95
N SER A 141 -8.37 3.40 8.22
CA SER A 141 -9.16 3.54 9.44
C SER A 141 -9.38 2.17 10.08
N PHE A 142 -9.55 2.17 11.40
CA PHE A 142 -9.83 0.96 12.17
C PHE A 142 -11.08 1.21 13.00
N THR A 143 -12.02 0.26 12.96
CA THR A 143 -13.21 0.25 13.81
C THR A 143 -13.30 -1.11 14.49
N ASN A 144 -13.20 -1.16 15.82
CA ASN A 144 -13.17 -2.41 16.59
C ASN A 144 -12.10 -3.38 16.05
N SER A 145 -10.90 -2.84 15.79
CA SER A 145 -9.78 -3.57 15.20
C SER A 145 -10.00 -4.16 13.80
N GLN A 146 -11.09 -3.80 13.11
CA GLN A 146 -11.29 -4.12 11.70
C GLN A 146 -10.76 -3.00 10.81
N PRO A 147 -9.86 -3.30 9.84
CA PRO A 147 -9.31 -2.29 8.95
C PRO A 147 -10.29 -1.89 7.85
N SER A 148 -10.22 -0.64 7.42
CA SER A 148 -10.85 -0.11 6.22
C SER A 148 -9.89 0.83 5.51
N ILE A 149 -9.98 0.89 4.19
CA ILE A 149 -9.10 1.72 3.37
C ILE A 149 -9.94 2.68 2.52
N ALA A 150 -9.53 3.94 2.43
CA ALA A 150 -10.07 4.93 1.52
C ALA A 150 -9.01 5.37 0.51
N PHE A 151 -9.42 5.50 -0.75
CA PHE A 151 -8.59 6.05 -1.84
C PHE A 151 -9.43 7.03 -2.66
N GLY A 152 -9.11 8.33 -2.58
CA GLY A 152 -9.97 9.37 -3.15
C GLY A 152 -11.37 9.34 -2.51
N ASP A 153 -12.41 9.25 -3.34
CA ASP A 153 -13.81 9.14 -2.90
C ASP A 153 -14.28 7.69 -2.66
N GLU A 154 -13.42 6.69 -2.91
CA GLU A 154 -13.77 5.28 -2.80
C GLU A 154 -13.38 4.71 -1.43
N ASN A 155 -14.34 4.11 -0.73
CA ASN A 155 -14.12 3.39 0.53
C ASN A 155 -14.21 1.87 0.31
N ILE A 156 -13.17 1.14 0.71
CA ILE A 156 -13.11 -0.31 0.68
C ILE A 156 -13.13 -0.82 2.13
N THR A 157 -14.22 -1.49 2.50
CA THR A 157 -14.41 -2.12 3.81
C THR A 157 -14.47 -3.63 3.64
N SER A 158 -13.91 -4.39 4.58
CA SER A 158 -14.09 -5.84 4.61
C SER A 158 -15.55 -6.19 4.90
N LEU A 159 -16.21 -6.91 4.00
CA LEU A 159 -17.56 -7.44 4.20
C LEU A 159 -17.57 -8.35 5.43
N SER A 160 -18.22 -7.91 6.52
CA SER A 160 -18.58 -8.80 7.60
C SER A 160 -19.65 -9.78 7.08
N LEU A 161 -19.36 -11.08 7.17
CA LEU A 161 -20.38 -12.11 7.00
C LEU A 161 -21.42 -11.92 8.11
N SER A 162 -22.57 -11.35 7.76
CA SER A 162 -23.76 -11.45 8.61
C SER A 162 -24.19 -12.91 8.67
N PRO A 163 -24.54 -13.47 9.85
CA PRO A 163 -25.06 -14.83 9.91
C PRO A 163 -26.38 -14.91 9.11
N PRO A 164 -26.68 -16.06 8.48
CA PRO A 164 -27.91 -16.21 7.72
C PRO A 164 -29.09 -15.95 8.66
N ARG A 165 -29.96 -15.00 8.30
CA ARG A 165 -31.23 -14.79 8.98
C ARG A 165 -32.01 -16.10 8.90
N GLY A 166 -32.07 -16.83 10.02
CA GLY A 166 -32.93 -17.99 10.17
C GLY A 166 -34.38 -17.56 10.00
N GLY A 167 -34.95 -17.88 8.84
CA GLY A 167 -36.38 -17.82 8.62
C GLY A 167 -37.03 -18.98 9.37
N ARG A 168 -37.87 -18.65 10.35
CA ARG A 168 -38.96 -19.52 10.80
C ARG A 168 -40.13 -19.40 9.85
#